data_AF-A0A5C6XC70-F1
#
_entry.id   AF-A0A5C6XC70-F1
#
_cell.length_a   1.000
_cell.length_b   1.000
_cell.length_c   1.000
_cell.angle_alpha   90.00
_cell.angle_beta   90.00
_cell.angle_gamma   90.00
#
_symmetry.space_group_name_H-M   'P 1'
#
loop_
_entity.id
_entity.type
_entity.pdbx_description
1 polymer ?
#
loop_
_entity_poly.entity_id
_entity_poly.type
_entity_poly.pdbx_seq_one_letter_code
_entity_poly.pdbx_strand_id
1 'polypeptide(L)'
;MRIRMMADGRVLEGTAKQIAEAMHALAFGQENRTLSEYIDWAVDQARRMNEIDMQVEGDTDDEKAKSLVRAMLEAGLAERL
;
A
#
# COMPACT_ATOMS: atom_id res chain seq x y z
N MET A 1 9.33 -2.77 10.00
CA MET A 1 10.08 -2.28 8.82
C MET A 1 9.80 -0.80 8.65
N ARG A 2 10.70 -0.08 7.98
CA ARG A 2 10.54 1.35 7.72
C ARG A 2 10.65 1.59 6.21
N ILE A 3 9.73 2.36 5.65
CA ILE A 3 9.70 2.70 4.22
C ILE A 3 9.51 4.20 4.04
N ARG A 4 10.11 4.75 2.98
CA ARG A 4 9.85 6.12 2.51
C ARG A 4 9.03 6.07 1.24
N MET A 5 7.92 6.80 1.23
CA MET A 5 7.03 6.96 0.08
C MET A 5 7.67 7.89 -0.94
N MET A 6 7.72 7.49 -2.21
CA MET A 6 8.33 8.30 -3.27
C MET A 6 7.44 9.47 -3.72
N ALA A 7 6.13 9.37 -3.50
CA ALA A 7 5.17 10.40 -3.88
C ALA A 7 5.28 11.69 -3.06
N ASP A 8 5.51 11.59 -1.75
CA ASP A 8 5.48 12.74 -0.83
C ASP A 8 6.59 12.73 0.23
N GLY A 9 7.52 11.78 0.17
CA GLY A 9 8.64 11.65 1.12
C GLY A 9 8.25 11.17 2.52
N ARG A 10 6.97 10.83 2.76
CA ARG A 10 6.51 10.37 4.06
C ARG A 10 7.19 9.07 4.45
N VAL A 11 7.54 8.97 5.73
CA VAL A 11 8.11 7.75 6.29
C VAL A 11 7.07 7.00 7.09
N LEU A 12 6.86 5.74 6.76
CA LEU A 12 5.96 4.82 7.45
C LEU A 12 6.76 3.72 8.13
N GLU A 13 6.37 3.35 9.34
CA GLU A 13 7.08 2.35 10.14
C GLU A 13 6.10 1.39 10.83
N GLY A 14 6.44 0.10 10.81
CA GLY A 14 5.66 -0.95 11.45
C GLY A 14 5.71 -2.28 10.70
N THR A 15 4.76 -3.16 11.00
CA THR A 15 4.48 -4.32 10.15
C THR A 15 3.90 -3.87 8.82
N ALA A 16 3.86 -4.75 7.81
CA ALA A 16 3.24 -4.42 6.53
C ALA A 16 1.77 -4.02 6.69
N LYS A 17 1.04 -4.69 7.58
CA LYS A 17 -0.33 -4.36 7.94
C LYS A 17 -0.46 -2.97 8.55
N GLN A 18 0.36 -2.63 9.55
CA GLN A 18 0.34 -1.30 10.17
C GLN A 18 0.67 -0.18 9.15
N ILE A 19 1.57 -0.46 8.21
CA ILE A 19 1.86 0.47 7.12
C ILE A 19 0.64 0.65 6.21
N ALA A 20 0.00 -0.44 5.80
CA ALA A 20 -1.21 -0.39 4.96
C ALA A 20 -2.38 0.30 5.69
N GLU A 21 -2.56 0.06 6.99
CA GLU A 21 -3.54 0.75 7.85
C GLU A 21 -3.25 2.25 7.94
N ALA A 22 -1.98 2.64 8.09
CA ALA A 22 -1.59 4.05 8.09
C ALA A 22 -1.87 4.69 6.72
N MET A 23 -1.62 4.00 5.61
CA MET A 23 -1.95 4.49 4.27
C MET A 23 -3.47 4.64 4.10
N HIS A 24 -4.25 3.66 4.59
CA HIS A 24 -5.72 3.67 4.55
C HIS A 24 -6.30 4.84 5.32
N ALA A 25 -5.84 5.05 6.56
CA ALA A 25 -6.28 6.17 7.40
C ALA A 25 -5.99 7.56 6.79
N LEU A 26 -5.02 7.65 5.87
CA LEU A 26 -4.62 8.89 5.21
C LEU A 26 -5.24 9.05 3.82
N ALA A 27 -5.91 8.03 3.30
CA ALA A 27 -6.50 8.03 1.97
C ALA A 27 -7.91 8.63 2.01
N PHE A 28 -8.03 9.85 1.48
CA PHE A 28 -9.30 10.59 1.43
C PHE A 28 -10.40 9.81 0.68
N GLY A 29 -11.59 9.72 1.28
CA GLY A 29 -12.75 9.05 0.69
C GLY A 29 -12.71 7.52 0.73
N GLN A 30 -11.76 6.95 1.48
CA GLN A 30 -11.61 5.49 1.66
C GLN A 30 -12.04 5.00 3.05
N GLU A 31 -12.55 5.88 3.90
CA GLU A 31 -12.77 5.64 5.34
C GLU A 31 -13.75 4.50 5.62
N ASN A 32 -14.68 4.24 4.70
CA ASN A 32 -15.70 3.19 4.84
C ASN A 32 -15.30 1.84 4.26
N ARG A 33 -14.11 1.72 3.65
CA ARG A 33 -13.59 0.44 3.15
C ARG A 33 -12.96 -0.35 4.28
N THR A 34 -13.05 -1.67 4.20
CA THR A 34 -12.16 -2.56 4.94
C THR A 34 -10.72 -2.40 4.44
N LEU A 35 -9.74 -2.89 5.20
CA LEU A 35 -8.34 -2.81 4.78
C LEU A 35 -8.09 -3.56 3.47
N SER A 36 -8.65 -4.76 3.32
CA SER A 36 -8.57 -5.51 2.06
C SER A 36 -9.18 -4.76 0.87
N GLU A 37 -10.37 -4.17 1.02
CA GLU A 37 -10.99 -3.37 -0.05
C GLU A 37 -10.18 -2.11 -0.37
N TYR A 38 -9.56 -1.49 0.63
CA TYR A 38 -8.64 -0.39 0.44
C TYR A 38 -7.39 -0.81 -0.35
N ILE A 39 -6.80 -1.96 -0.03
CA ILE A 39 -5.62 -2.47 -0.74
C ILE A 39 -5.96 -2.73 -2.21
N ASP A 40 -7.09 -3.39 -2.49
CA ASP A 40 -7.54 -3.65 -3.86
C ASP A 40 -7.77 -2.34 -4.63
N TRP A 41 -8.38 -1.35 -3.97
CA TRP A 41 -8.54 -0.01 -4.53
C TRP A 41 -7.18 0.67 -4.80
N ALA A 42 -6.23 0.60 -3.88
CA ALA A 42 -4.92 1.23 -4.03
C ALA A 42 -4.13 0.65 -5.22
N VAL A 43 -4.25 -0.66 -5.47
CA VAL A 43 -3.69 -1.32 -6.65
C VAL A 43 -4.34 -0.80 -7.94
N ASP A 44 -5.68 -0.75 -7.98
CA ASP A 44 -6.41 -0.21 -9.14
C ASP A 44 -6.08 1.28 -9.38
N GLN A 45 -5.92 2.07 -8.32
CA GLN A 45 -5.48 3.47 -8.44
C GLN A 45 -4.07 3.59 -8.98
N ALA A 46 -3.12 2.79 -8.50
CA ALA A 46 -1.75 2.80 -9.00
C ALA A 46 -1.69 2.48 -10.50
N ARG A 47 -2.51 1.52 -10.94
CA ARG A 47 -2.65 1.17 -12.36
C ARG A 47 -3.24 2.31 -13.18
N ARG A 48 -4.33 2.93 -12.69
CA ARG A 48 -5.04 3.98 -13.45
C ARG A 48 -4.30 5.30 -13.51
N MET A 49 -3.66 5.70 -12.41
CA MET A 49 -3.06 7.04 -12.27
C MET A 49 -1.59 7.06 -12.65
N ASN A 50 -0.87 5.95 -12.43
CA ASN A 50 0.58 5.89 -12.62
C ASN A 50 1.01 4.86 -13.67
N GLU A 51 0.06 4.13 -14.28
CA GLU A 51 0.34 3.02 -15.21
C GLU A 51 1.24 1.93 -14.58
N ILE A 52 1.20 1.79 -13.25
CA ILE A 52 1.96 0.80 -12.51
C ILE A 52 1.09 -0.41 -12.24
N ASP A 53 1.45 -1.55 -12.83
CA ASP A 53 0.76 -2.81 -12.61
C ASP A 53 1.38 -3.56 -11.41
N MET A 54 0.78 -3.39 -10.23
CA MET A 54 1.19 -4.09 -9.02
C MET A 54 0.42 -5.40 -8.87
N GLN A 55 1.16 -6.49 -8.62
CA GLN A 55 0.59 -7.79 -8.30
C GLN A 55 0.48 -7.95 -6.79
N VAL A 56 -0.74 -8.03 -6.28
CA VAL A 56 -1.04 -8.21 -4.85
C VAL A 56 -1.85 -9.48 -4.68
N GLU A 57 -1.34 -10.40 -3.86
CA GLU A 57 -1.93 -11.70 -3.56
C GLU A 57 -2.22 -11.84 -2.06
N GLY A 58 -3.11 -12.77 -1.72
CA GLY A 58 -3.43 -13.13 -0.34
C GLY A 58 -4.93 -13.14 -0.04
N ASP A 59 -5.32 -13.96 0.94
CA ASP A 59 -6.72 -14.14 1.36
C ASP A 59 -7.03 -13.40 2.66
N THR A 60 -5.99 -12.99 3.39
CA THR A 60 -6.09 -12.22 4.63
C THR A 60 -5.53 -10.82 4.49
N ASP A 61 -5.98 -9.89 5.33
CA ASP A 61 -5.44 -8.52 5.43
C ASP A 61 -3.92 -8.51 5.60
N ASP A 62 -3.39 -9.41 6.43
CA ASP A 62 -1.96 -9.51 6.71
C ASP A 62 -1.16 -9.99 5.50
N GLU A 63 -1.69 -10.95 4.72
CA GLU A 63 -1.06 -11.42 3.49
C GLU A 63 -1.12 -10.36 2.39
N LYS A 64 -2.29 -9.76 2.16
CA LYS A 64 -2.46 -8.68 1.19
C LYS A 64 -1.58 -7.49 1.51
N ALA A 65 -1.49 -7.07 2.78
CA ALA A 65 -0.64 -5.96 3.17
C ALA A 65 0.85 -6.26 2.95
N LYS A 66 1.30 -7.48 3.26
CA LYS A 66 2.68 -7.92 2.96
C LYS A 66 2.95 -7.88 1.45
N SER A 67 2.03 -8.41 0.64
CA SER A 67 2.18 -8.42 -0.81
C SER A 67 2.15 -7.00 -1.39
N LEU A 68 1.28 -6.11 -0.88
CA LEU A 68 1.22 -4.71 -1.29
C LEU A 68 2.54 -3.99 -1.00
N VAL A 69 3.06 -4.07 0.23
CA VAL A 69 4.30 -3.38 0.59
C VAL A 69 5.47 -3.92 -0.23
N ARG A 70 5.52 -5.23 -0.51
CA ARG A 70 6.51 -5.80 -1.43
C ARG A 70 6.37 -5.20 -2.83
N ALA A 71 5.17 -5.21 -3.41
CA ALA A 71 4.92 -4.69 -4.75
C ALA A 71 5.26 -3.19 -4.86
N MET A 72 4.97 -2.40 -3.84
CA MET A 72 5.34 -0.98 -3.80
C MET A 72 6.86 -0.76 -3.82
N LEU A 73 7.61 -1.60 -3.12
CA LEU A 73 9.08 -1.55 -3.13
C LEU A 73 9.64 -1.96 -4.49
N GLU A 74 9.09 -3.02 -5.10
CA GLU A 74 9.51 -3.51 -6.42
C GLU A 74 9.17 -2.52 -7.54
N ALA A 75 8.01 -1.86 -7.45
CA ALA A 75 7.57 -0.85 -8.40
C ALA A 75 8.21 0.54 -8.19
N GLY A 76 9.03 0.72 -7.15
CA GLY A 76 9.65 2.01 -6.83
C GLY A 76 8.68 3.08 -6.33
N LEU A 77 7.49 2.69 -5.84
CA LEU A 77 6.54 3.58 -5.17
C LEU A 77 6.96 3.92 -3.74
N ALA A 78 7.75 3.03 -3.14
CA ALA A 78 8.41 3.24 -1.88
C ALA A 78 9.82 2.66 -1.94
N GLU A 79 10.65 3.08 -1.01
CA GLU A 79 11.96 2.48 -0.77
C GLU A 79 12.11 2.08 0.69
N ARG A 80 12.92 1.06 0.94
CA ARG A 80 13.23 0.59 2.29
C ARG A 80 14.30 1.47 2.90
N LEU A 81 14.07 1.89 4.15
CA LEU A 81 15.04 2.58 4.99
C LEU A 81 15.72 1.62 5.97
#